data_AF-A0A955MBD8-F1
#
_entry.id   AF-A0A955MBD8-F1
#
_cell.length_a   1.000
_cell.length_b   1.000
_cell.length_c   1.000
_cell.angle_alpha   90.00
_cell.angle_beta   90.00
_cell.angle_gamma   90.00
#
_symmetry.space_group_name_H-M   'P 1'
#
loop_
_entity.id
_entity.type
_entity.pdbx_description
1 polymer ?
#
loop_
_entity_poly.entity_id
_entity_poly.type
_entity_poly.pdbx_seq_one_letter_code
_entity_poly.pdbx_strand_id
1 'polypeptide(L)' 'MNTNRMEAFSDGVIAIIITIMVLEMKIPHGTDWSSLKPILPVFLSYILS' A
#
# COMPACT_ATOMS: atom_id res chain seq x y z
N MET A 1 3.77 -29.72 6.74
CA MET A 1 3.30 -29.84 5.33
C MET A 1 1.97 -29.14 5.05
N ASN A 2 1.12 -28.82 6.05
CA ASN A 2 -0.12 -28.03 5.82
C ASN A 2 0.03 -26.51 5.96
N THR A 3 1.11 -26.02 6.59
CA THR A 3 1.35 -24.58 6.85
C THR A 3 1.68 -23.78 5.60
N ASN A 4 2.48 -24.30 4.66
CA ASN A 4 2.87 -23.57 3.45
C ASN A 4 1.68 -23.15 2.57
N ARG A 5 0.60 -23.93 2.52
CA ARG A 5 -0.60 -23.56 1.75
C ARG A 5 -1.38 -22.42 2.42
N MET A 6 -1.37 -22.40 3.75
CA MET A 6 -2.01 -21.34 4.54
C MET A 6 -1.20 -20.04 4.47
N GLU A 7 0.13 -20.13 4.50
CA GLU A 7 1.04 -19.00 4.30
C GLU A 7 0.91 -18.42 2.89
N ALA A 8 0.95 -19.25 1.85
CA ALA A 8 0.79 -18.77 0.47
C ALA A 8 -0.59 -18.13 0.22
N PHE A 9 -1.64 -18.60 0.89
CA PHE A 9 -2.95 -17.96 0.85
C PHE A 9 -2.95 -16.62 1.59
N SER A 10 -2.36 -16.56 2.79
CA SER A 10 -2.23 -15.32 3.57
C SER A 10 -1.44 -14.26 2.82
N ASP A 11 -0.30 -14.63 2.21
CA ASP A 11 0.53 -13.73 1.41
C ASP A 11 -0.21 -13.21 0.18
N GLY A 12 -0.96 -14.08 -0.50
CA GLY A 12 -1.80 -13.69 -1.63
C GLY A 12 -2.89 -12.69 -1.25
N VAL A 13 -3.55 -12.90 -0.11
CA VAL A 13 -4.58 -11.98 0.41
C VAL A 13 -3.96 -10.64 0.81
N ILE A 14 -2.83 -10.65 1.52
CA ILE A 14 -2.11 -9.43 1.94
C ILE A 14 -1.65 -8.63 0.71
N ALA A 15 -1.11 -9.28 -0.32
CA ALA A 15 -0.69 -8.62 -1.56
C ALA A 15 -1.85 -7.91 -2.29
N ILE A 16 -3.03 -8.53 -2.33
CA ILE A 16 -4.23 -7.92 -2.93
C ILE A 16 -4.71 -6.72 -2.09
N ILE A 17 -4.71 -6.84 -0.76
CA ILE A 17 -5.10 -5.74 0.12
C ILE A 17 -4.16 -4.54 -0.06
N ILE A 18 -2.84 -4.75 -0.03
CA ILE A 18 -1.85 -3.67 -0.22
C ILE A 18 -2.03 -2.98 -1.58
N THR A 19 -2.26 -3.75 -2.65
CA THR A 19 -2.48 -3.17 -3.99
C THR A 19 -3.76 -2.34 -4.07
N ILE A 20 -4.88 -2.81 -3.51
CA ILE A 20 -6.13 -2.05 -3.45
C ILE A 20 -5.94 -0.77 -2.63
N MET A 21 -5.29 -0.90 -1.47
CA MET A 21 -5.04 0.23 -0.58
C MET A 21 -4.21 1.33 -1.29
N VAL A 22 -3.18 0.97 -2.07
CA VAL A 22 -2.41 1.93 -2.88
C VAL A 22 -3.25 2.60 -3.97
N LEU A 23 -4.19 1.88 -4.59
CA LEU A 23 -5.10 2.44 -5.60
C LEU A 23 -6.07 3.48 -5.00
N GLU A 24 -6.39 3.40 -3.71
CA GLU A 24 -7.20 4.41 -3.02
C GLU A 24 -6.42 5.68 -2.62
N MET A 25 -5.10 5.70 -2.79
CA MET A 25 -4.28 6.87 -2.49
C MET A 25 -4.60 8.02 -3.46
N LYS A 26 -5.18 9.09 -2.89
CA LYS A 26 -5.56 10.28 -3.67
C LYS A 26 -4.33 10.95 -4.28
N ILE A 27 -4.41 11.21 -5.58
CA ILE A 27 -3.38 11.96 -6.31
C ILE A 27 -3.35 13.40 -5.77
N PRO A 28 -2.16 13.98 -5.50
CA PRO A 28 -2.07 15.39 -5.11
C PRO A 28 -2.68 16.29 -6.18
N HIS A 29 -3.48 17.27 -5.76
CA HIS A 29 -4.12 18.26 -6.65
C HIS A 29 -3.15 19.34 -7.15
N GLY A 30 -1.89 19.00 -7.42
CA GLY A 30 -0.87 19.89 -7.94
C GLY A 30 0.29 19.10 -8.56
N THR A 31 0.91 19.66 -9.59
CA THR A 31 2.04 19.06 -10.31
C THR A 31 3.40 19.37 -9.68
N ASP A 32 3.41 20.14 -8.58
CA ASP A 32 4.63 20.61 -7.93
C ASP A 32 5.08 19.67 -6.81
N TRP A 33 6.39 19.63 -6.56
CA TRP A 33 6.98 18.82 -5.48
C TRP A 33 6.46 19.19 -4.09
N SER A 34 5.97 20.42 -3.91
CA SER A 34 5.31 20.89 -2.69
C SER A 34 3.99 20.17 -2.41
N SER A 35 3.31 19.69 -3.45
CA SER A 35 2.03 18.97 -3.35
C SER A 35 2.20 17.53 -2.85
N LEU A 36 3.41 16.97 -2.86
CA LEU A 36 3.72 15.65 -2.28
C LEU A 36 3.86 15.69 -0.75
N LYS A 37 4.29 16.81 -0.17
CA LYS A 37 4.49 16.96 1.30
C LYS A 37 3.32 16.45 2.15
N PRO A 38 2.05 16.78 1.86
CA PRO A 38 0.93 16.31 2.68
C PRO A 38 0.63 14.80 2.53
N ILE A 39 1.04 14.16 1.43
CA ILE A 39 0.74 12.75 1.14
C ILE A 39 1.89 11.84 1.58
N LEU A 40 3.10 12.40 1.69
CA LEU A 40 4.31 11.71 2.14
C LEU A 40 4.13 10.91 3.44
N PRO A 41 3.48 11.42 4.51
CA PRO A 41 3.28 10.64 5.73
C PRO A 41 2.42 9.40 5.51
N VAL A 42 1.36 9.52 4.69
CA VAL A 42 0.48 8.40 4.34
C VAL A 42 1.24 7.38 3.50
N PHE A 43 1.94 7.84 2.48
CA PHE A 43 2.77 7.00 1.63
C PHE A 43 3.85 6.23 2.41
N LEU A 44 4.46 6.85 3.42
CA LEU A 44 5.43 6.18 4.29
C LEU A 44 4.77 5.12 5.19
N SER A 45 3.58 5.38 5.75
CA SER A 45 2.83 4.37 6.50
C SER A 45 2.51 3.14 5.66
N TYR A 46 2.25 3.33 4.37
CA TYR A 46 2.02 2.27 3.39
C TYR A 46 3.25 1.39 3.12
N ILE A 47 4.44 1.99 3.05
CA ILE A 47 5.69 1.25 2.80
C ILE A 47 6.12 0.46 4.05
N LEU A 48 5.80 0.96 5.24
CA LEU A 48 6.21 0.38 6.51
C LEU A 48 5.28 -0.73 7.03
N SER A 49 4.10 -0.90 6.43
CA SER A 49 3.10 -1.91 6.80
C SER A 49 3.16 -3.10 5.84
#